data_AF-X0RZE6-F1
#
_entry.id   AF-X0RZE6-F1
#
_cell.length_a   1.000
_cell.length_b   1.000
_cell.length_c   1.000
_cell.angle_alpha   90.00
_cell.angle_beta   90.00
_cell.angle_gamma   90.00
#
_symmetry.space_group_name_H-M   'P 1'
#
loop_
_entity.id
_entity.type
_entity.pdbx_description
1 polymer ?
#
loop_
_entity_poly.entity_id
_entity_poly.type
_entity_poly.pdbx_seq_one_letter_code
_entity_poly.pdbx_strand_id
1 'polypeptide(L)' 'MADPKRLFVLDGTALLYRAHFAMAVHPLMTSTGQVTSGIFGFMNSLIRLMREESPDHLVIVFDDRAKTFRHQIYTEYKA' A
#
# COMPACT_ATOMS: atom_id res chain seq x y z
N MET A 1 26.63 -20.32 10.56
CA MET A 1 26.37 -19.45 9.40
C MET A 1 25.17 -18.60 9.78
N ALA A 2 25.24 -17.26 9.67
CA ALA A 2 24.10 -16.42 10.03
C ALA A 2 22.95 -16.65 9.03
N ASP A 3 21.71 -16.66 9.51
CA ASP A 3 20.51 -16.80 8.67
C ASP A 3 20.44 -15.61 7.68
N PRO A 4 20.18 -15.83 6.38
CA PRO A 4 20.16 -14.74 5.41
C PRO A 4 19.05 -13.75 5.70
N LYS A 5 19.42 -12.47 5.82
CA LYS A 5 18.50 -11.38 6.11
C LYS A 5 17.46 -11.21 5.00
N ARG A 6 16.19 -11.06 5.39
CA ARG A 6 15.06 -10.88 4.45
C ARG A 6 14.65 -9.42 4.35
N LEU A 7 14.57 -8.90 3.12
CA LEU A 7 14.04 -7.57 2.80
C LEU A 7 12.71 -7.70 2.05
N PHE A 8 11.70 -6.98 2.54
CA PHE A 8 10.39 -6.88 1.91
C PHE A 8 10.20 -5.48 1.33
N VAL A 9 9.81 -5.41 0.06
CA VAL A 9 9.50 -4.16 -0.62
C VAL A 9 8.06 -4.23 -1.12
N LEU A 10 7.22 -3.32 -0.64
CA LEU A 10 5.79 -3.30 -0.90
C LEU A 10 5.42 -2.10 -1.77
N ASP A 11 4.53 -2.33 -2.73
CA ASP A 11 3.80 -1.26 -3.42
C ASP A 11 2.62 -0.81 -2.53
N GLY A 12 2.82 0.35 -1.89
CA GLY A 12 1.86 0.95 -0.96
C GLY A 12 0.59 1.46 -1.66
N THR A 13 0.71 2.00 -2.87
CA THR A 13 -0.44 2.52 -3.63
C THR A 13 -1.38 1.38 -4.00
N ALA A 14 -0.84 0.28 -4.54
CA ALA A 14 -1.63 -0.88 -4.93
C ALA A 14 -2.26 -1.57 -3.72
N LEU A 15 -1.53 -1.69 -2.60
CA LEU A 15 -2.06 -2.25 -1.35
C LEU A 15 -3.20 -1.41 -0.77
N LEU A 16 -3.03 -0.09 -0.72
CA LEU A 16 -4.05 0.82 -0.21
C LEU A 16 -5.30 0.81 -1.10
N TYR A 17 -5.13 0.75 -2.43
CA TYR A 17 -6.22 0.60 -3.38
C TYR A 17 -7.02 -0.68 -3.09
N ARG A 18 -6.35 -1.84 -2.98
CA ARG A 18 -7.03 -3.10 -2.63
C ARG A 18 -7.76 -3.02 -1.29
N ALA A 19 -7.14 -2.44 -0.27
CA ALA A 19 -7.75 -2.28 1.05
C ALA A 19 -9.00 -1.40 1.02
N HIS A 20 -8.99 -0.33 0.22
CA HIS A 20 -10.13 0.55 0.05
C HIS A 20 -11.34 -0.21 -0.53
N PHE A 21 -11.16 -0.97 -1.61
CA PHE A 21 -12.26 -1.69 -2.24
C PHE A 21 -12.75 -2.89 -1.43
N ALA A 22 -11.87 -3.56 -0.69
CA ALA A 22 -12.26 -4.65 0.21
C ALA A 22 -13.27 -4.21 1.28
N MET A 23 -13.26 -2.93 1.66
CA MET A 23 -14.15 -2.35 2.66
C MET A 23 -15.15 -1.34 2.10
N ALA A 24 -15.31 -1.28 0.78
CA ALA A 24 -16.20 -0.31 0.13
C ALA A 24 -17.68 -0.53 0.48
N VAL A 25 -18.08 -1.78 0.73
CA VAL A 25 -19.47 -2.14 1.07
C VAL A 25 -19.85 -1.70 2.49
N HIS A 26 -18.89 -1.72 3.42
CA HIS A 26 -19.09 -1.35 4.83
C HIS A 26 -17.95 -0.44 5.31
N PRO A 27 -17.99 0.86 4.94
CA PRO A 27 -16.91 1.77 5.24
C PRO A 27 -16.85 2.11 6.73
N LEU A 28 -15.64 2.12 7.28
CA LEU A 28 -15.35 2.69 8.59
C LEU A 28 -15.20 4.20 8.44
N MET A 29 -15.81 4.95 9.37
CA MET A 29 -15.75 6.40 9.39
C MET A 29 -15.49 6.90 10.81
N THR A 30 -14.84 8.05 10.94
CA THR A 30 -14.72 8.78 12.20
C THR A 30 -16.07 9.39 12.60
N SER A 31 -16.18 9.89 13.84
CA SER A 31 -17.34 10.67 14.30
C SER A 31 -17.57 11.95 13.47
N THR A 32 -16.55 12.44 12.77
CA THR A 32 -16.63 13.58 11.85
C THR A 32 -16.97 13.19 10.40
N GLY A 33 -17.23 11.90 10.13
CA GLY A 33 -17.58 11.39 8.81
C GLY A 33 -16.40 11.12 7.88
N GLN A 34 -15.15 11.21 8.36
CA GLN A 34 -13.97 10.91 7.54
C GLN A 34 -13.85 9.40 7.35
N VAL A 35 -13.81 8.94 6.09
CA VAL A 35 -13.62 7.52 5.76
C VAL A 35 -12.20 7.06 6.10
N THR A 36 -12.09 5.96 6.82
CA THR A 36 -10.82 5.38 7.31
C THR A 36 -10.59 3.92 6.91
N SER A 37 -11.56 3.28 6.24
CA SER A 37 -11.52 1.84 5.91
C SER A 37 -10.27 1.42 5.13
N GLY A 38 -9.83 2.24 4.17
CA GLY A 38 -8.64 1.94 3.37
C GLY A 38 -7.37 1.89 4.22
N ILE A 39 -7.22 2.85 5.14
CA ILE A 39 -6.09 2.89 6.09
C ILE A 39 -6.16 1.69 7.03
N PHE A 40 -7.35 1.38 7.55
CA PHE A 40 -7.54 0.24 8.45
C PHE A 40 -7.18 -1.09 7.78
N GLY A 41 -7.69 -1.36 6.57
CA GLY A 41 -7.39 -2.58 5.82
C GLY A 41 -5.91 -2.69 5.44
N PHE A 42 -5.28 -1.56 5.07
CA PHE A 42 -3.86 -1.51 4.78
C PHE A 42 -3.01 -1.87 6.01
N MET A 43 -3.29 -1.23 7.14
CA MET A 43 -2.55 -1.47 8.39
C MET A 43 -2.73 -2.91 8.90
N ASN A 44 -3.94 -3.48 8.82
CA ASN A 44 -4.16 -4.87 9.19
C ASN A 44 -3.34 -5.83 8.33
N SER A 45 -3.28 -5.59 7.02
CA SER A 45 -2.48 -6.42 6.10
C SER A 45 -0.99 -6.31 6.43
N LEU A 46 -0.50 -5.11 6.74
CA LEU A 46 0.88 -4.87 7.11
C LEU A 46 1.26 -5.55 8.43
N ILE A 47 0.43 -5.39 9.46
CA ILE A 47 0.62 -6.01 10.78
C ILE A 47 0.63 -7.54 10.66
N ARG A 48 -0.25 -8.09 9.81
CA ARG A 48 -0.30 -9.54 9.56
C ARG A 48 0.99 -10.02 8.90
N LEU A 49 1.44 -9.34 7.84
CA LEU A 49 2.71 -9.64 7.17
C LEU A 49 3.90 -9.62 8.15
N MET A 50 3.99 -8.60 9.00
CA MET A 50 5.08 -8.49 9.97
C MET A 50 5.09 -9.65 10.98
N ARG A 51 3.91 -10.14 11.41
CA ARG A 51 3.82 -11.28 12.31
C ARG A 51 4.12 -12.61 11.64
N GLU A 52 3.57 -12.82 10.44
CA GLU A 52 3.67 -14.10 9.72
C GLU A 52 5.09 -14.29 9.17
N GLU A 53 5.71 -13.23 8.66
CA GLU A 53 6.98 -13.34 7.92
C GLU A 53 8.21 -12.89 8.73
N SER A 54 8.01 -12.14 9.82
CA SER A 54 9.09 -11.60 10.66
C SER A 54 10.27 -11.02 9.84
N PRO A 55 10.02 -10.05 8.95
CA PRO A 55 11.05 -9.52 8.06
C PRO A 55 12.12 -8.75 8.85
N ASP A 56 13.39 -8.88 8.46
CA ASP A 56 14.47 -8.07 9.04
C ASP A 56 14.38 -6.61 8.58
N HIS A 57 13.92 -6.39 7.34
CA HIS A 57 13.78 -5.07 6.75
C HIS A 57 12.48 -4.98 5.95
N LEU A 58 11.81 -3.83 6.04
CA LEU A 58 10.55 -3.57 5.37
C LEU A 58 10.56 -2.16 4.77
N VAL A 59 10.23 -2.06 3.48
CA VAL A 59 10.09 -0.80 2.74
C VAL A 59 8.73 -0.77 2.07
N ILE A 60 8.06 0.37 2.16
CA ILE A 60 6.80 0.63 1.45
C ILE A 60 7.04 1.82 0.53
N VAL A 61 6.77 1.62 -0.75
CA VAL A 61 6.94 2.65 -1.78
C VAL A 61 5.57 3.15 -2.19
N PHE A 62 5.39 4.46 -2.20
CA PHE A 62 4.19 5.11 -2.72
C PHE A 62 4.51 5.80 -4.03
N ASP A 63 3.56 5.74 -4.96
CA ASP A 63 3.67 6.45 -6.23
C ASP A 63 3.61 7.97 -5.99
N ASP A 64 4.57 8.68 -6.59
CA ASP A 64 4.51 10.14 -6.66
C ASP A 64 3.58 10.57 -7.81
N ARG A 65 2.91 11.72 -7.63
CA ARG A 65 2.07 12.36 -8.65
C ARG A 65 2.90 13.04 -9.75
N ALA A 66 4.22 13.16 -9.58
CA ALA A 66 5.09 13.77 -10.56
C ALA A 66 5.05 13.03 -11.91
N LYS A 67 4.97 13.79 -13.02
CA LYS A 67 5.07 13.25 -14.37
C LYS A 67 6.43 12.59 -14.53
N THR A 68 6.45 11.27 -14.54
CA THR A 68 7.65 10.52 -14.88
C THR A 68 7.98 10.71 -16.37
N PHE A 69 9.24 10.48 -16.74
CA PHE A 69 9.72 10.49 -18.14
C PHE A 69 8.83 9.69 -19.11
N ARG A 70 8.13 8.67 -18.61
CA ARG A 70 7.17 7.86 -19.39
C ARG A 70 6.00 8.68 -19.97
N HIS A 71 5.56 9.75 -19.28
CA HIS A 71 4.54 10.66 -19.81
C HIS A 71 5.05 11.55 -20.95
N GLN A 72 6.38 11.70 -21.09
CA GLN A 72 6.97 12.48 -22.19
C GLN A 72 7.13 11.64 -23.46
N ILE A 73 7.34 10.32 -23.32
CA ILE A 73 7.50 9.41 -24.45
C ILE A 73 6.15 8.94 -25.01
N TYR A 74 5.13 8.78 -24.17
CA TYR A 74 3.83 8.26 -24.59
C TYR A 74 2.68 9.05 -23.96
N THR A 75 2.10 9.94 -24.76
CA THR A 75 1.05 10.88 -24.34
C THR A 75 -0.24 10.20 -23.89
N GLU A 76 -0.49 8.97 -24.35
CA GLU A 76 -1.68 8.16 -24.03
C GLU A 76 -1.49 7.30 -22.77
N TYR A 77 -0.32 7.32 -22.14
CA TYR A 77 -0.07 6.54 -20.92
C TYR A 77 -0.90 7.10 -19.75
N LYS A 78 -1.86 6.31 -19.25
CA LYS A 78 -2.80 6.68 -18.16
C LYS A 78 -3.80 7.80 -18.52
N ALA A 79 -4.11 7.98 -19.81
CA ALA A 79 -5.19 8.84 -20.29
C ALA A 79 -6.58 8.21 -20.10
#